data_AF-A0A7C1Z9X6-F1
#
_entry.id   AF-A0A7C1Z9X6-F1
#
_cell.length_a   1.000
_cell.length_b   1.000
_cell.length_c   1.000
_cell.angle_alpha   90.00
_cell.angle_beta   90.00
_cell.angle_gamma   90.00
#
_symmetry.space_group_name_H-M   'P 1'
#
loop_
_entity.id
_entity.type
_entity.pdbx_description
1 polymer ?
#
loop_
_entity_poly.entity_id
_entity_poly.type
_entity_poly.pdbx_seq_one_letter_code
_entity_poly.pdbx_strand_id
1 'polypeptide(L)'
;MPPRPSCLQVTMRTPVACIISCWLSQKSPVAGLSSGTRSSKSGYNPTRVITQHRGASMKQSNFSAVIDSPIGRLAIIVRHEKLTGIRFLDRRTGLAKPDGDMAARVVSQIQAYFADPDAGFDLICNMQGTDFQKKIWCRLTKLKQGQTLFYGEVAHELGTSPRAVGNACRANPIPIVVPCHRILSKTGIGGYDGDRETGKVNIKHWLLVHEGVDLGSSVNRIDKSLPSVMPSSG
;
A
#
# COMPACT_ATOMS: atom_id res chain seq x y z
N MET A 1 2.19 50.67 17.32
CA MET A 1 2.10 49.20 17.46
C MET A 1 0.96 48.70 16.60
N PRO A 2 1.22 48.01 15.49
CA PRO A 2 0.16 47.26 14.79
C PRO A 2 0.01 45.86 15.40
N PRO A 3 -1.21 45.29 15.42
CA PRO A 3 -1.44 43.93 15.88
C PRO A 3 -0.85 42.94 14.86
N ARG A 4 -0.21 41.88 15.35
CA ARG A 4 0.24 40.75 14.53
C ARG A 4 -0.98 39.90 14.16
N PRO A 5 -1.26 39.62 12.88
CA PRO A 5 -2.19 38.57 12.52
C PRO A 5 -1.49 37.22 12.68
N SER A 6 -2.01 36.49 13.67
CA SER A 6 -2.10 35.04 13.80
C SER A 6 -1.53 34.19 12.67
N CYS A 7 -0.51 33.42 13.04
CA CYS A 7 -0.23 32.05 12.61
C CYS A 7 -1.31 31.44 11.69
N LEU A 8 -1.08 31.49 10.36
CA LEU A 8 -1.75 30.61 9.41
C LEU A 8 -1.43 29.18 9.82
N GLN A 9 -2.43 28.48 10.36
CA GLN A 9 -2.37 27.04 10.56
C GLN A 9 -2.26 26.38 9.19
N VAL A 10 -1.03 26.05 8.80
CA VAL A 10 -0.76 25.04 7.78
C VAL A 10 -1.37 23.74 8.32
N THR A 11 -2.50 23.31 7.77
CA THR A 11 -3.09 22.01 8.08
C THR A 11 -2.08 20.93 7.71
N MET A 12 -1.35 20.42 8.70
CA MET A 12 -0.52 19.24 8.53
C MET A 12 -1.44 18.01 8.39
N ARG A 13 -1.96 17.79 7.17
CA ARG A 13 -2.65 16.56 6.79
C ARG A 13 -1.65 15.42 6.67
N THR A 14 -1.41 14.71 7.77
CA THR A 14 -0.96 13.31 7.80
C THR A 14 -1.15 12.83 9.24
N PRO A 15 -1.65 11.60 9.48
CA PRO A 15 -0.93 10.44 8.97
C PRO A 15 -1.79 9.24 8.57
N VAL A 16 -1.15 8.29 7.89
CA VAL A 16 -1.41 6.86 8.09
C VAL A 16 -1.13 6.53 9.57
N ALA A 17 -2.00 6.99 10.47
CA ALA A 17 -1.73 7.17 11.90
C ALA A 17 -1.39 5.87 12.62
N CYS A 18 -1.85 4.75 12.06
CA CYS A 18 -1.63 3.44 12.64
C CYS A 18 -0.19 2.92 12.47
N ILE A 19 0.58 3.39 11.45
CA ILE A 19 1.95 2.90 11.24
C ILE A 19 2.91 3.45 12.30
N ILE A 20 2.76 4.75 12.62
CA ILE A 20 3.60 5.43 13.60
C ILE A 20 3.25 4.97 15.02
N SER A 21 1.96 4.92 15.36
CA SER A 21 1.50 4.52 16.71
C SER A 21 1.77 3.05 17.02
N CYS A 22 1.63 2.15 16.05
CA CYS A 22 1.90 0.72 16.27
C CYS A 22 3.40 0.44 16.44
N TRP A 23 4.29 1.20 15.78
CA TRP A 23 5.74 1.08 15.99
C TRP A 23 6.19 1.67 17.34
N LEU A 24 5.65 2.83 17.73
CA LEU A 24 5.97 3.45 19.03
C LEU A 24 5.51 2.58 20.21
N SER A 25 4.38 1.89 20.08
CA SER A 25 3.85 1.01 21.14
C SER A 25 4.57 -0.35 21.27
N GLN A 26 5.42 -0.74 20.31
CA GLN A 26 6.19 -2.00 20.36
C GLN A 26 7.59 -1.84 20.99
N LYS A 27 7.94 -0.66 21.51
CA LYS A 27 9.15 -0.43 22.32
C LYS A 27 8.92 -0.77 23.81
N SER A 28 8.48 -1.99 24.09
CA SER A 28 8.58 -2.56 25.44
C SER A 28 9.63 -3.69 25.43
N PRO A 29 10.57 -3.73 26.37
CA PRO A 29 11.57 -4.81 26.41
C PRO A 29 10.89 -6.12 26.80
N VAL A 30 10.92 -7.11 25.90
CA VAL A 30 10.50 -8.47 26.21
C VAL A 30 11.60 -9.18 26.99
N ALA A 31 11.33 -9.42 28.26
CA ALA A 31 12.06 -10.34 29.11
C ALA A 31 11.50 -11.77 28.97
N GLY A 32 12.39 -12.76 28.88
CA GLY A 32 12.28 -14.01 29.65
C GLY A 32 11.40 -15.16 29.14
N LEU A 33 12.07 -16.18 28.57
CA LEU A 33 11.88 -17.64 28.73
C LEU A 33 10.49 -18.25 29.03
N SER A 34 10.09 -19.26 28.26
CA SER A 34 10.31 -20.69 28.61
C SER A 34 9.52 -21.68 27.73
N SER A 35 10.12 -22.86 27.62
CA SER A 35 9.75 -24.07 26.89
C SER A 35 8.57 -24.86 27.47
N GLY A 36 7.81 -25.55 26.62
CA GLY A 36 6.87 -26.60 27.03
C GLY A 36 6.57 -27.59 25.90
N THR A 37 6.93 -28.86 26.09
CA THR A 37 6.71 -30.00 25.20
C THR A 37 5.36 -30.69 25.49
N ARG A 38 4.86 -31.49 24.52
CA ARG A 38 4.30 -32.87 24.66
C ARG A 38 2.97 -33.15 23.91
N SER A 39 3.10 -34.00 22.88
CA SER A 39 2.34 -35.23 22.54
C SER A 39 0.80 -35.35 22.68
N SER A 40 0.15 -35.48 21.52
CA SER A 40 -0.65 -36.63 21.02
C SER A 40 -2.02 -37.08 21.61
N LYS A 41 -2.92 -37.35 20.63
CA LYS A 41 -3.90 -38.47 20.48
C LYS A 41 -5.40 -38.18 20.66
N SER A 42 -6.14 -38.85 19.75
CA SER A 42 -7.54 -39.29 19.80
C SER A 42 -8.58 -38.19 19.52
N GLY A 43 -9.56 -38.31 18.63
CA GLY A 43 -10.12 -39.45 17.91
C GLY A 43 -11.64 -39.38 18.02
N TYR A 44 -12.36 -39.02 16.95
CA TYR A 44 -13.77 -39.41 16.74
C TYR A 44 -14.26 -38.98 15.34
N ASN A 45 -14.97 -39.88 14.66
CA ASN A 45 -15.79 -39.65 13.46
C ASN A 45 -17.11 -40.40 13.73
N PRO A 46 -18.28 -39.81 13.44
CA PRO A 46 -19.10 -40.47 12.42
C PRO A 46 -19.92 -39.51 11.52
N THR A 47 -19.85 -39.82 10.23
CA THR A 47 -20.93 -39.89 9.22
C THR A 47 -22.20 -39.05 9.42
N ARG A 48 -22.46 -38.11 8.48
CA ARG A 48 -23.81 -37.91 7.93
C ARG A 48 -23.78 -37.38 6.50
N VAL A 49 -24.21 -38.25 5.58
CA VAL A 49 -24.61 -37.93 4.22
C VAL A 49 -25.93 -37.16 4.29
N ILE A 50 -25.97 -35.92 3.80
CA ILE A 50 -27.23 -35.23 3.48
C ILE A 50 -27.05 -34.48 2.15
N THR A 51 -27.71 -35.05 1.14
CA THR A 51 -28.44 -34.43 0.03
C THR A 51 -27.77 -33.31 -0.79
N GLN A 52 -27.47 -33.65 -2.04
CA GLN A 52 -27.26 -32.72 -3.14
C GLN A 52 -28.48 -31.79 -3.30
N HIS A 53 -28.26 -30.49 -3.12
CA HIS A 53 -29.04 -29.47 -3.82
C HIS A 53 -28.11 -28.69 -4.76
N ARG A 54 -28.42 -28.82 -6.06
CA ARG A 54 -27.86 -28.04 -7.16
C ARG A 54 -28.08 -26.54 -6.91
N GLY A 55 -27.01 -25.77 -7.06
CA GLY A 55 -27.04 -24.30 -6.97
C GLY A 55 -25.63 -23.74 -6.85
N ALA A 56 -24.80 -23.95 -7.88
CA ALA A 56 -23.44 -23.40 -7.92
C ALA A 56 -23.48 -21.86 -7.92
N SER A 57 -23.07 -21.24 -6.81
CA SER A 57 -22.50 -19.89 -6.78
C SER A 57 -21.11 -20.01 -6.16
N MET A 58 -20.10 -20.13 -7.02
CA MET A 58 -18.70 -20.26 -6.64
C MET A 58 -18.20 -18.95 -6.00
N LYS A 59 -18.03 -18.98 -4.67
CA LYS A 59 -17.26 -18.09 -3.79
C LYS A 59 -17.05 -16.64 -4.27
N GLN A 60 -17.87 -15.73 -3.74
CA GLN A 60 -17.51 -14.31 -3.64
C GLN A 60 -16.12 -14.15 -3.00
N SER A 61 -15.30 -13.34 -3.65
CA SER A 61 -13.86 -13.18 -3.51
C SER A 61 -13.37 -12.81 -2.10
N ASN A 62 -12.14 -13.23 -1.75
CA ASN A 62 -11.38 -12.84 -0.54
C ASN A 62 -11.15 -11.32 -0.33
N PHE A 63 -11.69 -10.47 -1.19
CA PHE A 63 -11.50 -9.01 -1.23
C PHE A 63 -12.74 -8.29 -0.69
N SER A 64 -12.51 -7.21 0.07
CA SER A 64 -13.56 -6.34 0.60
C SER A 64 -14.07 -5.33 -0.44
N ALA A 65 -13.32 -5.10 -1.52
CA ALA A 65 -13.76 -4.35 -2.70
C ALA A 65 -12.86 -4.67 -3.89
N VAL A 66 -13.35 -4.47 -5.11
CA VAL A 66 -12.53 -4.41 -6.33
C VAL A 66 -12.97 -3.20 -7.15
N ILE A 67 -12.06 -2.24 -7.32
CA ILE A 67 -12.33 -0.97 -8.00
C ILE A 67 -11.52 -0.88 -9.30
N ASP A 68 -12.05 -0.12 -10.26
CA ASP A 68 -11.27 0.30 -11.42
C ASP A 68 -10.41 1.52 -11.09
N SER A 69 -9.27 1.66 -11.76
CA SER A 69 -8.37 2.80 -11.58
C SER A 69 -7.53 3.06 -12.85
N PRO A 70 -6.87 4.23 -12.96
CA PRO A 70 -5.96 4.52 -14.07
C PRO A 70 -4.83 3.48 -14.25
N ILE A 71 -4.44 2.79 -13.17
CA ILE A 71 -3.33 1.84 -13.14
C ILE A 71 -3.76 0.36 -13.14
N GLY A 72 -5.02 0.08 -13.49
CA GLY A 72 -5.59 -1.27 -13.49
C GLY A 72 -6.65 -1.45 -12.41
N ARG A 73 -7.08 -2.69 -12.16
CA ARG A 73 -8.03 -2.96 -11.07
C ARG A 73 -7.29 -3.09 -9.75
N LEU A 74 -7.88 -2.57 -8.69
CA LEU A 74 -7.33 -2.65 -7.33
C LEU A 74 -8.26 -3.47 -6.46
N ALA A 75 -7.75 -4.57 -5.90
CA ALA A 75 -8.43 -5.29 -4.83
C ALA A 75 -8.06 -4.70 -3.47
N ILE A 76 -9.07 -4.43 -2.67
CA ILE A 76 -8.95 -3.91 -1.30
C ILE A 76 -9.22 -5.04 -0.32
N ILE A 77 -8.37 -5.16 0.70
CA ILE A 77 -8.49 -6.18 1.74
C ILE A 77 -8.60 -5.50 3.10
N VAL A 78 -9.79 -5.56 3.68
CA VAL A 78 -10.07 -5.09 5.03
C VAL A 78 -10.27 -6.30 5.95
N ARG A 79 -9.69 -6.24 7.16
CA ARG A 79 -9.90 -7.23 8.22
C ARG A 79 -10.02 -6.50 9.54
N HIS A 80 -11.07 -6.81 10.31
CA HIS A 80 -11.33 -6.20 11.62
C HIS A 80 -11.28 -4.65 11.59
N GLU A 81 -11.97 -4.01 10.64
CA GLU A 81 -12.00 -2.55 10.45
C GLU A 81 -10.62 -1.91 10.20
N LYS A 82 -9.66 -2.66 9.64
CA LYS A 82 -8.34 -2.14 9.27
C LYS A 82 -7.98 -2.53 7.84
N LEU A 83 -7.39 -1.59 7.11
CA LEU A 83 -6.79 -1.88 5.80
C LEU A 83 -5.56 -2.77 5.99
N THR A 84 -5.58 -3.95 5.38
CA THR A 84 -4.49 -4.95 5.48
C THR A 84 -3.80 -5.24 4.17
N GLY A 85 -4.44 -4.93 3.03
CA GLY A 85 -3.82 -5.12 1.73
C GLY A 85 -4.48 -4.36 0.59
N ILE A 86 -3.64 -3.99 -0.39
CA ILE A 86 -4.05 -3.54 -1.72
C ILE A 86 -3.33 -4.42 -2.74
N ARG A 87 -4.04 -4.91 -3.76
CA ARG A 87 -3.46 -5.76 -4.81
C ARG A 87 -3.79 -5.21 -6.19
N PHE A 88 -2.77 -5.12 -7.04
CA PHE A 88 -2.96 -4.87 -8.47
C PHE A 88 -3.54 -6.12 -9.14
N LEU A 89 -4.61 -5.94 -9.90
CA LEU A 89 -5.33 -6.98 -10.62
C LEU A 89 -5.45 -6.62 -12.10
N ASP A 90 -5.56 -7.65 -12.93
CA ASP A 90 -5.87 -7.49 -14.35
C ASP A 90 -7.27 -6.88 -14.53
N ARG A 91 -7.42 -5.99 -15.52
CA ARG A 91 -8.69 -5.31 -15.85
C ARG A 91 -9.83 -6.26 -16.24
N ARG A 92 -9.57 -7.53 -16.49
CA ARG A 92 -10.61 -8.57 -16.68
C ARG A 92 -11.26 -9.02 -15.36
N THR A 93 -10.63 -8.80 -14.20
CA THR A 93 -11.10 -9.28 -12.88
C THR A 93 -12.34 -8.55 -12.38
N GLY A 94 -13.52 -9.17 -12.33
CA GLY A 94 -14.79 -8.48 -12.03
C GLY A 94 -14.77 -7.48 -10.86
N LEU A 95 -15.48 -6.36 -11.02
CA LEU A 95 -15.62 -5.34 -9.97
C LEU A 95 -16.46 -5.87 -8.81
N ALA A 96 -16.18 -5.38 -7.61
CA ALA A 96 -16.91 -5.70 -6.40
C ALA A 96 -17.13 -4.43 -5.58
N LYS A 97 -18.38 -4.17 -5.20
CA LYS A 97 -18.73 -3.04 -4.34
C LYS A 97 -18.04 -3.18 -2.98
N PRO A 98 -17.76 -2.07 -2.28
CA PRO A 98 -17.21 -2.12 -0.94
C PRO A 98 -18.13 -2.88 0.02
N ASP A 99 -17.54 -3.78 0.80
CA ASP A 99 -18.17 -4.53 1.87
C ASP A 99 -17.72 -3.96 3.24
N GLY A 100 -18.62 -3.19 3.86
CA GLY A 100 -18.40 -2.50 5.14
C GLY A 100 -17.85 -1.07 5.03
N ASP A 101 -17.98 -0.32 6.13
CA ASP A 101 -17.66 1.12 6.20
C ASP A 101 -16.18 1.41 5.95
N MET A 102 -15.29 0.61 6.56
CA MET A 102 -13.85 0.79 6.34
C MET A 102 -13.48 0.51 4.87
N ALA A 103 -14.11 -0.44 4.19
CA ALA A 103 -13.86 -0.69 2.77
C ALA A 103 -14.35 0.49 1.91
N ALA A 104 -15.54 1.03 2.20
CA ALA A 104 -16.08 2.20 1.51
C ALA A 104 -15.18 3.44 1.69
N ARG A 105 -14.66 3.65 2.90
CA ARG A 105 -13.72 4.73 3.21
C ARG A 105 -12.40 4.59 2.44
N VAL A 106 -11.82 3.40 2.39
CA VAL A 106 -10.60 3.14 1.61
C VAL A 106 -10.83 3.43 0.13
N VAL A 107 -11.95 2.93 -0.43
CA VAL A 107 -12.29 3.16 -1.84
C VAL A 107 -12.44 4.64 -2.14
N SER A 108 -13.20 5.37 -1.31
CA SER A 108 -13.40 6.81 -1.48
C SER A 108 -12.08 7.59 -1.47
N GLN A 109 -11.18 7.30 -0.53
CA GLN A 109 -9.90 8.01 -0.45
C GLN A 109 -8.93 7.63 -1.58
N ILE A 110 -8.92 6.37 -2.03
CA ILE A 110 -8.12 5.97 -3.20
C ILE A 110 -8.63 6.66 -4.47
N GLN A 111 -9.95 6.74 -4.65
CA GLN A 111 -10.54 7.47 -5.78
C GLN A 111 -10.21 8.97 -5.72
N ALA A 112 -10.28 9.57 -4.53
CA ALA A 112 -9.86 10.95 -4.32
C ALA A 112 -8.38 11.16 -4.69
N TYR A 113 -7.48 10.25 -4.28
CA TYR A 113 -6.06 10.30 -4.66
C TYR A 113 -5.84 10.25 -6.18
N PHE A 114 -6.58 9.40 -6.90
CA PHE A 114 -6.46 9.35 -8.36
C PHE A 114 -7.04 10.58 -9.07
N ALA A 115 -7.98 11.29 -8.44
CA ALA A 115 -8.52 12.56 -8.96
C ALA A 115 -7.60 13.75 -8.63
N ASP A 116 -6.98 13.73 -7.45
CA ASP A 116 -6.10 14.78 -6.94
C ASP A 116 -4.94 14.11 -6.17
N PRO A 117 -3.68 14.19 -6.64
CA PRO A 117 -2.55 13.58 -5.94
C PRO A 117 -2.41 14.09 -4.50
N ASP A 118 -2.82 15.33 -4.20
CA ASP A 118 -2.73 15.95 -2.87
C ASP A 118 -3.81 15.46 -1.89
N ALA A 119 -4.75 14.64 -2.34
CA ALA A 119 -5.68 13.96 -1.45
C ALA A 119 -4.91 13.03 -0.50
N GLY A 120 -4.96 13.35 0.80
CA GLY A 120 -4.30 12.57 1.83
C GLY A 120 -5.08 11.31 2.22
N PHE A 121 -4.37 10.36 2.84
CA PHE A 121 -4.98 9.17 3.42
C PHE A 121 -5.15 9.33 4.93
N ASP A 122 -6.39 9.18 5.40
CA ASP A 122 -6.75 9.03 6.81
C ASP A 122 -7.42 7.66 6.99
N LEU A 123 -6.59 6.63 7.14
CA LEU A 123 -6.95 5.22 7.17
C LEU A 123 -6.28 4.50 8.35
N ILE A 124 -7.03 3.62 9.00
CA ILE A 124 -6.49 2.70 9.99
C ILE A 124 -5.93 1.47 9.26
N CYS A 125 -4.61 1.27 9.36
CA CYS A 125 -3.91 0.22 8.64
C CYS A 125 -3.29 -0.81 9.59
N ASN A 126 -3.35 -2.09 9.24
CA ASN A 126 -2.62 -3.15 9.92
C ASN A 126 -1.77 -3.94 8.91
N MET A 127 -0.49 -3.60 8.84
CA MET A 127 0.46 -4.24 7.93
C MET A 127 1.19 -5.39 8.61
N GLN A 128 1.07 -6.58 8.05
CA GLN A 128 1.86 -7.74 8.47
C GLN A 128 3.23 -7.72 7.78
N GLY A 129 4.29 -7.85 8.57
CA GLY A 129 5.68 -7.83 8.10
C GLY A 129 6.65 -7.85 9.27
N THR A 130 7.93 -8.01 8.98
CA THR A 130 9.00 -7.95 9.98
C THR A 130 9.14 -6.52 10.52
N ASP A 131 9.74 -6.37 11.70
CA ASP A 131 9.96 -5.03 12.28
C ASP A 131 10.85 -4.16 11.40
N PHE A 132 11.81 -4.77 10.71
CA PHE A 132 12.61 -4.11 9.69
C PHE A 132 11.76 -3.56 8.53
N GLN A 133 10.85 -4.36 7.99
CA GLN A 133 9.94 -3.93 6.94
C GLN A 133 9.03 -2.79 7.41
N LYS A 134 8.42 -2.93 8.60
CA LYS A 134 7.57 -1.90 9.21
C LYS A 134 8.32 -0.59 9.43
N LYS A 135 9.59 -0.62 9.86
CA LYS A 135 10.44 0.56 10.02
C LYS A 135 10.61 1.31 8.70
N ILE A 136 10.85 0.58 7.61
CA ILE A 136 10.97 1.18 6.27
C ILE A 136 9.62 1.74 5.83
N TRP A 137 8.53 0.97 5.91
CA TRP A 137 7.20 1.45 5.49
C TRP A 137 6.78 2.72 6.23
N CYS A 138 7.04 2.80 7.55
CA CYS A 138 6.83 4.00 8.36
C CYS A 138 7.65 5.20 7.88
N ARG A 139 8.88 4.96 7.42
CA ARG A 139 9.71 6.01 6.84
C ARG A 139 9.16 6.49 5.49
N LEU A 140 8.64 5.58 4.67
CA LEU A 140 8.09 5.91 3.35
C LEU A 140 6.84 6.78 3.46
N THR A 141 5.98 6.56 4.46
CA THR A 141 4.76 7.38 4.64
C THR A 141 5.03 8.82 5.08
N LYS A 142 6.29 9.17 5.38
CA LYS A 142 6.69 10.57 5.63
C LYS A 142 6.95 11.36 4.35
N LEU A 143 7.11 10.69 3.21
CA LEU A 143 7.26 11.36 1.93
C LEU A 143 5.91 11.97 1.54
N LYS A 144 5.91 13.24 1.14
CA LYS A 144 4.74 13.87 0.53
C LYS A 144 4.67 13.55 -0.96
N GLN A 145 3.56 13.91 -1.58
CA GLN A 145 3.39 13.95 -3.03
C GLN A 145 4.55 14.70 -3.70
N GLY A 146 5.01 14.20 -4.84
CA GLY A 146 6.11 14.79 -5.59
C GLY A 146 7.49 14.60 -4.96
N GLN A 147 7.58 14.16 -3.70
CA GLN A 147 8.85 13.90 -3.04
C GLN A 147 9.34 12.49 -3.32
N THR A 148 10.60 12.38 -3.73
CA THR A 148 11.26 11.10 -3.97
C THR A 148 12.53 10.96 -3.15
N LEU A 149 12.93 9.72 -2.90
CA LEU A 149 14.26 9.37 -2.37
C LEU A 149 14.85 8.23 -3.19
N PHE A 150 16.17 8.07 -3.12
CA PHE A 150 16.85 6.90 -3.64
C PHE A 150 16.92 5.79 -2.59
N TYR A 151 16.96 4.53 -3.05
CA TYR A 151 17.18 3.39 -2.17
C TYR A 151 18.41 3.56 -1.25
N GLY A 152 19.47 4.19 -1.76
CA GLY A 152 20.69 4.46 -1.01
C GLY A 152 20.53 5.46 0.13
N GLU A 153 19.66 6.47 -0.04
CA GLU A 153 19.42 7.48 0.99
C GLU A 153 18.65 6.89 2.15
N VAL A 154 17.58 6.13 1.86
CA VAL A 154 16.82 5.41 2.89
C VAL A 154 17.69 4.37 3.59
N ALA A 155 18.55 3.68 2.85
CA ALA A 155 19.48 2.70 3.40
C ALA A 155 20.49 3.34 4.36
N HIS A 156 21.07 4.46 3.97
CA HIS A 156 21.98 5.25 4.81
C HIS A 156 21.28 5.74 6.09
N GLU A 157 20.08 6.34 5.97
CA GLU A 157 19.31 6.84 7.11
C GLU A 157 18.99 5.74 8.14
N LEU A 158 18.70 4.53 7.67
CA LEU A 158 18.26 3.42 8.52
C LEU A 158 19.37 2.44 8.91
N GLY A 159 20.62 2.68 8.49
CA GLY A 159 21.76 1.81 8.77
C GLY A 159 21.63 0.43 8.13
N THR A 160 21.22 0.37 6.85
CA THR A 160 21.00 -0.88 6.12
C THR A 160 21.53 -0.80 4.67
N SER A 161 21.22 -1.78 3.84
CA SER A 161 21.63 -1.81 2.42
C SER A 161 20.49 -1.37 1.48
N PRO A 162 20.80 -0.76 0.31
CA PRO A 162 19.80 -0.43 -0.70
C PRO A 162 18.97 -1.65 -1.15
N ARG A 163 19.60 -2.82 -1.22
CA ARG A 163 18.94 -4.09 -1.56
C ARG A 163 17.90 -4.49 -0.51
N ALA A 164 18.20 -4.31 0.77
CA ALA A 164 17.26 -4.59 1.86
C ALA A 164 16.05 -3.63 1.81
N VAL A 165 16.28 -2.35 1.50
CA VAL A 165 15.18 -1.38 1.26
C VAL A 165 14.32 -1.80 0.08
N GLY A 166 14.93 -2.20 -1.05
CA GLY A 166 14.21 -2.72 -2.21
C GLY A 166 13.35 -3.95 -1.88
N ASN A 167 13.85 -4.87 -1.06
CA ASN A 167 13.09 -6.04 -0.61
C ASN A 167 11.91 -5.65 0.28
N ALA A 168 12.08 -4.68 1.19
CA ALA A 168 10.98 -4.17 2.00
C ALA A 168 9.92 -3.43 1.15
N CYS A 169 10.35 -2.66 0.14
CA CYS A 169 9.44 -2.00 -0.80
C CYS A 169 8.61 -3.03 -1.60
N ARG A 170 9.24 -4.14 -2.05
CA ARG A 170 8.53 -5.25 -2.71
C ARG A 170 7.51 -5.91 -1.79
N ALA A 171 7.81 -6.03 -0.51
CA ALA A 171 6.93 -6.66 0.47
C ALA A 171 5.79 -5.76 0.97
N ASN A 172 5.68 -4.51 0.48
CA ASN A 172 4.68 -3.57 0.93
C ASN A 172 3.25 -4.11 0.69
N PRO A 173 2.45 -4.37 1.74
CA PRO A 173 1.13 -4.95 1.56
C PRO A 173 0.09 -3.93 1.06
N ILE A 174 0.33 -2.62 1.22
CA ILE A 174 -0.62 -1.55 0.90
C ILE A 174 0.04 -0.48 0.00
N PRO A 175 0.41 -0.82 -1.25
CA PRO A 175 0.94 0.16 -2.21
C PRO A 175 -0.01 1.35 -2.38
N ILE A 176 0.51 2.47 -2.90
CA ILE A 176 -0.16 3.79 -3.01
C ILE A 176 -0.26 4.47 -1.63
N VAL A 177 -0.90 3.82 -0.66
CA VAL A 177 -1.03 4.35 0.72
C VAL A 177 0.33 4.38 1.43
N VAL A 178 1.09 3.29 1.33
CA VAL A 178 2.53 3.31 1.62
C VAL A 178 3.24 3.56 0.28
N PRO A 179 3.85 4.74 0.08
CA PRO A 179 4.23 5.22 -1.24
C PRO A 179 5.61 4.66 -1.67
N CYS A 180 5.71 3.34 -1.83
CA CYS A 180 6.96 2.71 -2.27
C CYS A 180 7.34 3.04 -3.73
N HIS A 181 6.42 3.63 -4.51
CA HIS A 181 6.70 4.15 -5.86
C HIS A 181 7.62 5.38 -5.81
N ARG A 182 7.66 6.12 -4.69
CA ARG A 182 8.52 7.30 -4.49
C ARG A 182 10.00 6.96 -4.24
N ILE A 183 10.36 5.68 -4.17
CA ILE A 183 11.75 5.24 -3.98
C ILE A 183 12.37 4.83 -5.30
N LEU A 184 13.40 5.57 -5.73
CA LEU A 184 14.02 5.44 -7.05
C LEU A 184 15.41 4.78 -6.98
N SER A 185 15.87 4.31 -8.15
CA SER A 185 17.28 3.92 -8.35
C SER A 185 18.10 5.14 -8.77
N LYS A 186 19.39 5.16 -8.46
CA LYS A 186 20.31 6.17 -9.02
C LYS A 186 20.44 6.07 -10.54
N THR A 187 20.09 4.92 -11.10
CA THR A 187 20.18 4.62 -12.54
C THR A 187 18.83 4.68 -13.26
N GLY A 188 17.76 5.15 -12.60
CA GLY A 188 16.43 5.26 -13.19
C GLY A 188 15.30 4.97 -12.20
N ILE A 189 14.11 4.66 -12.71
CA ILE A 189 12.91 4.49 -11.87
C ILE A 189 13.02 3.30 -10.89
N GLY A 190 13.79 2.26 -11.21
CA GLY A 190 13.92 1.05 -10.40
C GLY A 190 12.68 0.14 -10.49
N GLY A 191 12.64 -0.91 -9.67
CA GLY A 191 11.53 -1.88 -9.69
C GLY A 191 10.27 -1.41 -8.95
N TYR A 192 9.17 -2.12 -9.17
CA TYR A 192 7.90 -1.93 -8.48
C TYR A 192 7.15 -3.24 -8.26
N ASP A 193 6.72 -3.51 -7.01
CA ASP A 193 5.95 -4.71 -6.64
C ASP A 193 6.51 -6.03 -7.24
N GLY A 194 7.84 -6.15 -7.19
CA GLY A 194 8.58 -7.33 -7.64
C GLY A 194 8.96 -7.35 -9.11
N ASP A 195 8.40 -6.44 -9.90
CA ASP A 195 8.72 -6.24 -11.32
C ASP A 195 9.88 -5.25 -11.49
N ARG A 196 10.64 -5.41 -12.57
CA ARG A 196 11.75 -4.52 -12.95
C ARG A 196 11.69 -4.07 -14.40
N GLU A 197 10.86 -4.68 -15.24
CA GLU A 197 10.92 -4.50 -16.69
C GLU A 197 9.54 -4.38 -17.35
N THR A 198 8.46 -4.84 -16.70
CA THR A 198 7.14 -4.95 -17.34
C THR A 198 6.08 -4.04 -16.70
N GLY A 199 4.80 -4.43 -16.80
CA GLY A 199 3.64 -3.59 -16.55
C GLY A 199 3.58 -2.92 -15.18
N LYS A 200 4.19 -3.47 -14.12
CA LYS A 200 4.15 -2.79 -12.80
C LYS A 200 5.13 -1.63 -12.73
N VAL A 201 6.20 -1.63 -13.53
CA VAL A 201 7.06 -0.45 -13.67
C VAL A 201 6.28 0.69 -14.33
N ASN A 202 5.39 0.38 -15.28
CA ASN A 202 4.49 1.38 -15.87
C ASN A 202 3.55 1.99 -14.82
N ILE A 203 3.05 1.19 -13.88
CA ILE A 203 2.24 1.68 -12.74
C ILE A 203 3.05 2.68 -11.91
N LYS A 204 4.30 2.34 -11.56
CA LYS A 204 5.18 3.24 -10.82
C LYS A 204 5.41 4.55 -11.56
N HIS A 205 5.65 4.47 -12.86
CA HIS A 205 5.83 5.65 -13.71
C HIS A 205 4.58 6.54 -13.69
N TRP A 206 3.40 5.94 -13.91
CA TRP A 206 2.14 6.66 -13.89
C TRP A 206 1.91 7.37 -12.55
N LEU A 207 2.15 6.69 -11.42
CA LEU A 207 1.98 7.28 -10.09
C LEU A 207 2.94 8.46 -9.83
N LEU A 208 4.19 8.36 -10.29
CA LEU A 208 5.17 9.44 -10.16
C LEU A 208 4.77 10.67 -10.99
N VAL A 209 4.33 10.46 -12.25
CA VAL A 209 3.86 11.54 -13.11
C VAL A 209 2.57 12.18 -12.57
N HIS A 210 1.63 11.37 -12.08
CA HIS A 210 0.41 11.84 -11.42
C HIS A 210 0.73 12.75 -10.22
N GLU A 211 1.80 12.46 -9.50
CA GLU A 211 2.29 13.27 -8.37
C GLU A 211 3.23 14.42 -8.79
N GLY A 212 3.36 14.72 -10.08
CA GLY A 212 4.16 15.83 -10.60
C GLY A 212 5.67 15.63 -10.54
N VAL A 213 6.16 14.39 -10.40
CA VAL A 213 7.60 14.09 -10.45
C VAL A 213 8.08 14.18 -11.90
N ASP A 214 9.03 15.06 -12.17
CA ASP A 214 9.74 15.11 -13.46
C ASP A 214 10.74 13.94 -13.56
N LEU A 215 10.47 13.00 -14.45
CA LEU A 215 11.31 11.83 -14.68
C LEU A 215 12.33 12.03 -15.80
N GLY A 216 12.33 13.19 -16.46
CA GLY A 216 13.18 13.50 -17.61
C GLY A 216 12.93 12.60 -18.82
N SER A 217 13.65 12.87 -19.91
CA SER A 217 13.55 12.13 -21.19
C SER A 217 14.09 10.69 -21.15
N SER A 218 14.72 10.28 -20.04
CA SER A 218 15.37 8.97 -19.87
C SER A 218 14.40 7.81 -19.58
N VAL A 219 13.09 8.07 -19.41
CA VAL A 219 12.08 7.06 -19.01
C VAL A 219 11.03 6.79 -20.12
N ASN A 220 11.23 7.30 -21.32
CA ASN A 220 10.32 7.17 -22.47
C ASN A 220 10.24 5.75 -23.11
N ARG A 221 10.71 4.70 -22.44
CA ARG A 221 10.71 3.31 -22.96
C ARG A 221 9.67 2.39 -22.29
N ILE A 222 8.73 2.97 -21.56
CA ILE A 222 7.70 2.27 -20.79
C ILE A 222 6.40 2.23 -21.63
N ASP A 223 5.87 1.01 -21.79
CA ASP A 223 4.77 0.64 -22.70
C ASP A 223 3.52 1.57 -22.61
N LYS A 224 3.02 1.97 -23.78
CA LYS A 224 1.91 2.92 -24.02
C LYS A 224 0.52 2.36 -23.66
N SER A 225 0.44 1.17 -23.06
CA SER A 225 -0.83 0.51 -22.72
C SER A 225 -1.54 1.06 -21.47
N LEU A 226 -0.90 1.94 -20.69
CA LEU A 226 -1.56 2.69 -19.63
C LEU A 226 -2.14 4.01 -20.18
N PRO A 227 -3.33 4.45 -19.70
CA PRO A 227 -3.91 5.71 -20.14
C PRO A 227 -2.93 6.85 -19.85
N SER A 228 -2.66 7.67 -20.87
CA SER A 228 -1.86 8.89 -20.74
C SER A 228 -2.40 9.72 -19.59
N VAL A 229 -1.50 10.23 -18.73
CA VAL A 229 -1.86 11.24 -17.72
C VAL A 229 -2.41 12.44 -18.49
N MET A 230 -3.74 12.53 -18.61
CA MET A 230 -4.40 13.68 -19.19
C MET A 230 -4.31 14.79 -18.13
N PRO A 231 -3.68 15.94 -18.42
CA PRO A 231 -3.71 17.05 -17.48
C PRO A 231 -5.16 17.49 -17.31
N SER A 232 -5.65 17.51 -16.06
CA SER A 232 -6.90 18.18 -15.71
C SER A 232 -6.73 19.67 -16.01
N SER A 233 -7.22 20.08 -17.17
CA SER A 233 -7.41 21.48 -17.53
C SER A 233 -8.72 21.91 -16.88
N GLY A 234 -8.67 22.76 -15.85
CA GLY A 234 -9.84 23.29 -15.15
C GLY A 234 -9.44 24.22 -14.03
#